data_AF-A0A7G1I2G5-F1
#
_entry.id   AF-A0A7G1I2G5-F1
#
_cell.length_a   1.000
_cell.length_b   1.000
_cell.length_c   1.000
_cell.angle_alpha   90.00
_cell.angle_beta   90.00
_cell.angle_gamma   90.00
#
_symmetry.space_group_name_H-M   'P 1'
#
loop_
_entity.id
_entity.type
_entity.pdbx_description
1 polymer ?
#
loop_
_entity_poly.entity_id
_entity_poly.type
_entity_poly.pdbx_seq_one_letter_code
_entity_poly.pdbx_strand_id
1 'polypeptide(L)'
;MLFGVALNAVGQVGGPVLDAVNRLTAVVFKVLSYLMKLAPVGAFGAMAFAAGGYGVHALTSLAGLILLFYVTSALFVVVVLGSVMAYLRLNIFHLLGYLRAELLLVLGTSSAEPALPGLMRKLEQAGVSAATVRLIVPTGYAFNLDGAAIYLSLAAVYVAQATNTRLSVGAQIGLLAVMLLTSKGAAGTAGAGSSR
;
A
#
# COMPACT_ATOMS: atom_id res chain seq x y z
N MET A 1 -6.84 14.49 -12.16
CA MET A 1 -8.21 14.32 -11.65
C MET A 1 -9.23 15.02 -12.55
N LEU A 2 -9.36 16.36 -12.49
CA LEU A 2 -10.34 17.11 -13.28
C LEU A 2 -10.24 16.86 -14.80
N PHE A 3 -9.02 16.88 -15.35
CA PHE A 3 -8.78 16.58 -16.76
C PHE A 3 -9.24 15.16 -17.16
N GLY A 4 -8.97 14.14 -16.34
CA GLY A 4 -9.37 12.76 -16.63
C GLY A 4 -10.88 12.55 -16.55
N VAL A 5 -11.55 13.20 -15.59
CA VAL A 5 -13.02 13.18 -15.47
C VAL A 5 -13.66 13.89 -16.67
N ALA A 6 -13.16 15.06 -17.05
CA ALA A 6 -13.63 15.79 -18.23
C ALA A 6 -13.41 14.98 -19.53
N LEU A 7 -12.24 14.35 -19.68
CA LEU A 7 -11.92 13.54 -20.87
C LEU A 7 -12.86 12.34 -21.02
N ASN A 8 -13.22 11.68 -19.90
CA ASN A 8 -14.17 10.58 -19.89
C ASN A 8 -15.61 11.07 -20.20
N ALA A 9 -16.02 12.20 -19.60
CA ALA A 9 -17.35 12.79 -19.79
C ALA A 9 -17.62 13.27 -21.23
N VAL A 10 -16.59 13.64 -21.98
CA VAL A 10 -16.68 14.11 -23.38
C VAL A 10 -16.91 12.95 -24.38
N GLY A 11 -16.84 11.69 -23.94
CA GLY A 11 -17.25 10.53 -24.72
C GLY A 11 -16.34 10.24 -25.92
N GLN A 12 -16.93 9.94 -27.09
CA GLN A 12 -16.18 9.50 -28.28
C GLN A 12 -15.15 10.53 -28.78
N VAL A 13 -15.39 11.82 -28.58
CA VAL A 13 -14.46 12.89 -28.95
C VAL A 13 -13.14 12.81 -28.15
N GLY A 14 -13.20 12.33 -26.90
CA GLY A 14 -12.02 12.10 -26.06
C GLY A 14 -11.27 10.78 -26.35
N GLY A 15 -11.85 9.90 -27.16
CA GLY A 15 -11.35 8.54 -27.42
C GLY A 15 -9.88 8.46 -27.85
N PRO A 16 -9.44 9.21 -28.89
CA PRO A 16 -8.05 9.16 -29.35
C PRO A 16 -7.02 9.57 -28.29
N VAL A 17 -7.37 10.55 -27.44
CA VAL A 17 -6.50 11.02 -26.36
C VAL A 17 -6.45 9.97 -25.23
N LEU A 18 -7.59 9.37 -24.89
CA LEU A 18 -7.65 8.29 -23.92
C LEU A 18 -6.83 7.06 -24.37
N ASP A 19 -6.92 6.71 -25.65
CA ASP A 19 -6.13 5.62 -26.25
C ASP A 19 -4.64 5.91 -26.24
N ALA A 20 -4.23 7.15 -26.54
CA ALA A 20 -2.84 7.57 -26.43
C ALA A 20 -2.32 7.43 -24.99
N VAL A 21 -3.10 7.87 -24.00
CA VAL A 21 -2.77 7.73 -22.57
C VAL A 21 -2.66 6.25 -22.17
N ASN A 22 -3.57 5.39 -22.64
CA ASN A 22 -3.53 3.96 -22.37
C ASN A 22 -2.29 3.28 -22.97
N ARG A 23 -1.93 3.62 -24.22
CA ARG A 23 -0.71 3.10 -24.86
C ARG A 23 0.54 3.55 -24.14
N LEU A 24 0.62 4.82 -23.76
CA LEU A 24 1.74 5.34 -22.98
C LEU A 24 1.85 4.61 -21.63
N THR A 25 0.72 4.41 -20.95
CA THR A 25 0.64 3.66 -19.68
C THR A 25 1.18 2.24 -19.86
N ALA A 26 0.83 1.55 -20.96
CA ALA A 26 1.36 0.22 -21.26
C ALA A 26 2.88 0.21 -21.46
N VAL A 27 3.43 1.24 -22.13
CA VAL A 27 4.88 1.40 -22.29
C VAL A 27 5.56 1.63 -20.93
N VAL A 28 4.98 2.49 -20.08
CA VAL A 28 5.48 2.74 -18.72
C VAL A 28 5.49 1.44 -17.90
N PHE A 29 4.41 0.66 -17.92
CA PHE A 29 4.38 -0.65 -17.26
C PHE A 29 5.43 -1.62 -17.81
N LYS A 30 5.71 -1.57 -19.11
CA LYS A 30 6.78 -2.39 -19.70
C LYS A 30 8.16 -1.97 -19.18
N VAL A 31 8.44 -0.68 -19.08
CA VAL A 31 9.68 -0.17 -18.48
C VAL A 31 9.79 -0.61 -17.02
N LEU A 32 8.72 -0.48 -16.23
CA LEU A 32 8.68 -0.97 -14.84
C LEU A 32 8.97 -2.47 -14.78
N SER A 33 8.48 -3.27 -15.72
CA SER A 33 8.78 -4.71 -15.77
C SER A 33 10.26 -5.01 -15.99
N TYR A 34 10.97 -4.19 -16.78
CA TYR A 34 12.42 -4.32 -16.95
C TYR A 34 13.16 -3.91 -15.68
N LEU A 35 12.73 -2.83 -15.03
CA LEU A 35 13.30 -2.41 -13.75
C LEU A 35 13.12 -3.48 -12.67
N MET A 36 11.97 -4.15 -12.60
CA MET A 36 11.75 -5.27 -11.66
C MET A 36 12.72 -6.44 -11.90
N LYS A 37 13.08 -6.74 -13.15
CA LYS A 37 14.10 -7.75 -13.45
C LYS A 37 15.51 -7.33 -13.03
N LEU A 38 15.80 -6.03 -13.07
CA LEU A 38 17.08 -5.45 -12.63
C LEU A 38 17.14 -5.19 -11.12
N ALA A 39 15.98 -5.14 -10.44
CA ALA A 39 15.87 -4.83 -9.02
C ALA A 39 16.75 -5.72 -8.12
N PRO A 40 16.89 -7.04 -8.34
CA PRO A 40 17.78 -7.87 -7.52
C PRO A 40 19.24 -7.45 -7.59
N VAL A 41 19.72 -7.04 -8.77
CA VAL A 41 21.10 -6.58 -8.97
C VAL A 41 21.30 -5.22 -8.29
N GLY A 42 20.34 -4.31 -8.43
CA GLY A 42 20.37 -3.02 -7.75
C GLY A 42 20.36 -3.15 -6.22
N ALA A 43 19.48 -4.01 -5.69
CA ALA A 43 19.40 -4.29 -4.26
C ALA A 43 20.69 -4.93 -3.74
N PHE A 44 21.27 -5.89 -4.49
CA PHE A 44 22.54 -6.50 -4.14
C PHE A 44 23.67 -5.46 -4.09
N GLY A 45 23.79 -4.60 -5.10
CA GLY A 45 24.78 -3.52 -5.12
C GLY A 45 24.62 -2.54 -3.96
N ALA A 46 23.38 -2.14 -3.66
CA ALA A 46 23.08 -1.25 -2.53
C ALA A 46 23.44 -1.90 -1.18
N MET A 47 23.10 -3.18 -0.99
CA MET A 47 23.44 -3.93 0.23
C MET A 47 24.96 -4.13 0.37
N ALA A 48 25.66 -4.46 -0.73
CA ALA A 48 27.11 -4.61 -0.74
C ALA A 48 27.81 -3.30 -0.38
N PHE A 49 27.35 -2.17 -0.93
CA PHE A 49 27.85 -0.84 -0.59
C PHE A 49 27.57 -0.48 0.88
N ALA A 50 26.37 -0.72 1.37
CA ALA A 50 26.00 -0.44 2.76
C ALA A 50 26.84 -1.27 3.74
N ALA A 51 27.02 -2.56 3.48
CA ALA A 51 27.83 -3.46 4.30
C ALA A 51 29.33 -3.11 4.23
N GLY A 52 29.84 -2.75 3.06
CA GLY A 52 31.26 -2.41 2.86
C GLY A 52 31.66 -1.03 3.39
N GLY A 53 30.78 -0.02 3.26
CA GLY A 53 31.09 1.37 3.63
C GLY A 53 30.72 1.73 5.07
N TYR A 54 29.60 1.21 5.58
CA TYR A 54 29.05 1.59 6.90
C TYR A 54 29.02 0.43 7.90
N GLY A 55 29.45 -0.76 7.47
CA GLY A 55 29.59 -1.94 8.33
C GLY A 55 28.30 -2.37 9.03
N VAL A 56 28.46 -2.94 10.23
CA VAL A 56 27.35 -3.47 11.05
C VAL A 56 26.35 -2.37 11.46
N HIS A 57 26.80 -1.12 11.59
CA HIS A 57 25.95 -0.02 12.05
C HIS A 57 24.78 0.26 11.08
N ALA A 58 25.04 0.28 9.77
CA ALA A 58 23.98 0.45 8.77
C ALA A 58 22.96 -0.71 8.80
N LEU A 59 23.43 -1.94 9.00
CA LEU A 59 22.55 -3.11 9.15
C LEU A 59 21.66 -2.99 10.39
N THR A 60 22.22 -2.57 11.53
CA THR A 60 21.44 -2.40 12.77
C THR A 60 20.40 -1.29 12.64
N SER A 61 20.73 -0.19 11.95
CA SER A 61 19.79 0.91 11.71
C SER A 61 18.62 0.49 10.81
N LEU A 62 18.89 -0.27 9.74
CA LEU A 62 17.85 -0.85 8.87
C LEU A 62 17.00 -1.88 9.61
N ALA A 63 17.61 -2.75 10.41
CA ALA A 63 16.89 -3.70 11.25
C ALA A 63 15.98 -2.98 12.26
N GLY A 64 16.44 -1.86 12.84
CA GLY A 64 15.65 -1.00 13.70
C GLY A 64 14.42 -0.41 12.99
N LEU A 65 14.57 0.03 11.74
CA LEU A 65 13.45 0.50 10.92
C LEU A 65 12.42 -0.61 10.67
N ILE A 66 12.88 -1.82 10.33
CA ILE A 66 12.00 -2.99 10.11
C ILE A 66 11.24 -3.33 11.39
N LEU A 67 11.93 -3.37 12.54
CA LEU A 67 11.31 -3.62 13.83
C LEU A 67 10.27 -2.54 14.17
N LEU A 68 10.62 -1.27 13.97
CA LEU A 68 9.72 -0.15 14.22
C LEU A 68 8.46 -0.24 13.35
N PHE A 69 8.60 -0.63 12.08
CA PHE A 69 7.47 -0.86 11.19
C PHE A 69 6.54 -1.97 11.71
N TYR A 70 7.08 -3.11 12.13
CA TYR A 70 6.27 -4.21 12.69
C TYR A 70 5.57 -3.82 13.99
N VAL A 71 6.28 -3.15 14.90
CA VAL A 71 5.72 -2.68 16.17
C VAL A 71 4.60 -1.66 15.92
N THR A 72 4.83 -0.69 15.02
CA THR A 72 3.83 0.33 14.68
C THR A 72 2.61 -0.30 14.01
N SER A 73 2.82 -1.26 13.11
CA SER A 73 1.73 -1.98 12.45
C SER A 73 0.93 -2.83 13.43
N ALA A 74 1.59 -3.54 14.35
CA ALA A 74 0.93 -4.31 15.40
C ALA A 74 0.12 -3.40 16.35
N LEU A 75 0.67 -2.24 16.72
CA LEU A 75 -0.02 -1.24 17.53
C LEU A 75 -1.24 -0.69 16.79
N PHE A 76 -1.12 -0.37 15.50
CA PHE A 76 -2.25 0.07 14.68
C PHE A 76 -3.37 -0.98 14.65
N VAL A 77 -3.02 -2.25 14.38
CA VAL A 77 -4.01 -3.33 14.36
C VAL A 77 -4.67 -3.51 15.73
N VAL A 78 -3.89 -3.64 16.81
CA VAL A 78 -4.45 -3.96 18.13
C VAL A 78 -5.16 -2.76 18.77
N VAL A 79 -4.63 -1.55 18.64
CA VAL A 79 -5.18 -0.36 19.30
C VAL A 79 -6.23 0.32 18.42
N VAL A 80 -5.90 0.64 17.17
CA VAL A 80 -6.82 1.40 16.30
C VAL A 80 -7.93 0.49 15.78
N LEU A 81 -7.59 -0.60 15.09
CA LEU A 81 -8.62 -1.51 14.60
C LEU A 81 -9.32 -2.25 15.75
N GLY A 82 -8.58 -2.59 16.80
CA GLY A 82 -9.15 -3.24 17.99
C GLY A 82 -10.13 -2.36 18.75
N SER A 83 -9.88 -1.05 18.88
CA SER A 83 -10.84 -0.12 19.50
C SER A 83 -12.11 0.06 18.65
N VAL A 84 -11.98 0.12 17.33
CA VAL A 84 -13.14 0.16 16.41
C VAL A 84 -13.98 -1.12 16.53
N MET A 85 -13.32 -2.29 16.57
CA MET A 85 -14.01 -3.58 16.76
C MET A 85 -14.67 -3.65 18.13
N ALA A 86 -14.00 -3.18 19.19
CA ALA A 86 -14.56 -3.16 20.54
C ALA A 86 -15.81 -2.27 20.64
N TYR A 87 -15.84 -1.13 19.94
CA TYR A 87 -17.02 -0.28 19.83
C TYR A 87 -18.22 -1.02 19.19
N LEU A 88 -17.94 -1.90 18.22
CA LEU A 88 -18.92 -2.77 17.58
C LEU A 88 -19.22 -4.06 18.39
N ARG A 89 -18.64 -4.20 19.58
CA ARG A 89 -18.70 -5.42 20.43
C ARG A 89 -18.14 -6.68 19.76
N LEU A 90 -17.18 -6.50 18.85
CA LEU A 90 -16.44 -7.57 18.18
C LEU A 90 -15.02 -7.70 18.75
N ASN A 91 -14.48 -8.91 18.73
CA ASN A 91 -13.11 -9.18 19.19
C ASN A 91 -12.16 -9.29 18.00
N ILE A 92 -11.17 -8.39 17.93
CA ILE A 92 -10.19 -8.37 16.86
C ILE A 92 -9.31 -9.63 16.81
N PHE A 93 -8.96 -10.21 17.96
CA PHE A 93 -8.14 -11.42 18.00
C PHE A 93 -8.89 -12.63 17.43
N HIS A 94 -10.21 -12.68 17.59
CA HIS A 94 -11.05 -13.70 16.96
C HIS A 94 -11.06 -13.53 15.43
N LEU A 95 -11.19 -12.29 14.93
CA LEU A 95 -11.12 -11.99 13.50
C LEU A 95 -9.75 -12.36 12.91
N LEU A 96 -8.65 -12.01 13.58
CA LEU A 96 -7.30 -12.38 13.16
C LEU A 96 -7.11 -13.91 13.12
N GLY A 97 -7.64 -14.63 14.12
CA GLY A 97 -7.63 -16.09 14.14
C GLY A 97 -8.44 -16.70 13.00
N TYR A 98 -9.61 -16.13 12.70
CA TYR A 98 -10.47 -16.56 11.59
C TYR A 98 -9.80 -16.35 10.22
N LEU A 99 -9.08 -15.24 10.06
CA LEU A 99 -8.35 -14.87 8.83
C LEU A 99 -6.90 -15.36 8.77
N ARG A 100 -6.49 -16.28 9.67
CA ARG A 100 -5.09 -16.72 9.76
C ARG A 100 -4.53 -17.27 8.44
N ALA A 101 -5.35 -17.96 7.65
CA ALA A 101 -4.90 -18.58 6.41
C ALA A 101 -4.57 -17.52 5.35
N GLU A 102 -5.41 -16.48 5.26
CA GLU A 102 -5.22 -15.35 4.36
C GLU A 102 -4.02 -14.53 4.80
N LEU A 103 -3.88 -14.26 6.11
CA LEU A 103 -2.72 -13.55 6.65
C LEU A 103 -1.40 -14.29 6.37
N LEU A 104 -1.37 -15.62 6.54
CA LEU A 104 -0.21 -16.44 6.22
C LEU A 104 0.07 -16.49 4.71
N LEU A 105 -0.97 -16.50 3.88
CA LEU A 105 -0.82 -16.45 2.43
C LEU A 105 -0.21 -15.11 1.98
N VAL A 106 -0.68 -13.99 2.53
CA VAL A 106 -0.09 -12.66 2.25
C VAL A 106 1.36 -12.61 2.71
N LEU A 107 1.67 -13.13 3.90
CA LEU A 107 3.04 -13.18 4.40
C LEU A 107 3.95 -14.03 3.50
N GLY A 108 3.47 -15.19 3.06
CA GLY A 108 4.25 -16.11 2.22
C GLY A 108 4.42 -15.64 0.77
N THR A 109 3.43 -14.94 0.23
CA THR A 109 3.45 -14.46 -1.17
C THR A 109 3.92 -13.02 -1.31
N SER A 110 4.03 -12.28 -0.20
CA SER A 110 4.24 -10.82 -0.18
C SER A 110 3.23 -10.04 -1.01
N SER A 111 2.05 -10.61 -1.28
CA SER A 111 0.97 -10.00 -2.04
C SER A 111 -0.38 -10.26 -1.37
N ALA A 112 -1.25 -9.25 -1.37
CA ALA A 112 -2.60 -9.37 -0.84
C ALA A 112 -3.63 -9.82 -1.90
N GLU A 113 -3.28 -9.83 -3.19
CA GLU A 113 -4.17 -10.29 -4.27
C GLU A 113 -4.60 -11.76 -4.11
N PRO A 114 -3.70 -12.71 -3.79
CA PRO A 114 -4.09 -14.12 -3.67
C PRO A 114 -5.04 -14.38 -2.50
N ALA A 115 -5.02 -13.52 -1.47
CA ALA A 115 -5.83 -13.65 -0.27
C ALA A 115 -7.24 -13.06 -0.43
N LEU A 116 -7.45 -12.17 -1.41
CA LEU A 116 -8.69 -11.43 -1.59
C LEU A 116 -9.91 -12.34 -1.81
N PRO A 117 -9.88 -13.38 -2.68
CA PRO A 117 -11.02 -14.26 -2.86
C PRO A 117 -11.33 -15.09 -1.61
N GLY A 118 -10.30 -15.52 -0.87
CA GLY A 118 -10.46 -16.26 0.39
C GLY A 118 -11.12 -15.43 1.48
N LEU A 119 -10.67 -14.18 1.63
CA LEU A 119 -11.26 -13.20 2.54
C LEU A 119 -12.75 -12.98 2.24
N MET A 120 -13.12 -12.76 0.98
CA MET A 120 -14.51 -12.53 0.58
C MET A 120 -15.42 -13.72 0.95
N ARG A 121 -14.99 -14.95 0.63
CA ARG A 121 -15.76 -16.17 0.96
C ARG A 121 -15.95 -16.34 2.47
N LYS A 122 -14.91 -16.07 3.25
CA LYS A 122 -14.97 -16.15 4.71
C LYS A 122 -15.92 -15.11 5.31
N LEU A 123 -15.90 -13.88 4.80
CA LEU A 123 -16.82 -12.84 5.27
C LEU A 123 -18.29 -13.15 4.94
N GLU A 124 -18.57 -13.71 3.75
CA GLU A 124 -19.91 -14.21 3.40
C GLU A 124 -20.35 -15.34 4.33
N GLN A 125 -19.47 -16.30 4.65
CA GLN A 125 -19.73 -17.39 5.60
C GLN A 125 -19.93 -16.91 7.04
N ALA A 126 -19.29 -15.80 7.41
CA ALA A 126 -19.47 -15.14 8.71
C ALA A 126 -20.81 -14.38 8.81
N GLY A 127 -21.64 -14.37 7.75
CA GLY A 127 -22.97 -13.78 7.74
C GLY A 127 -23.04 -12.37 7.15
N VAL A 128 -21.95 -11.85 6.57
CA VAL A 128 -21.96 -10.57 5.86
C VAL A 128 -22.65 -10.74 4.51
N SER A 129 -23.54 -9.82 4.12
CA SER A 129 -24.23 -9.91 2.84
C SER A 129 -23.24 -9.90 1.67
N ALA A 130 -23.49 -10.73 0.65
CA ALA A 130 -22.64 -10.80 -0.54
C ALA A 130 -22.50 -9.44 -1.26
N ALA A 131 -23.57 -8.63 -1.26
CA ALA A 131 -23.54 -7.28 -1.81
C ALA A 131 -22.54 -6.38 -1.06
N THR A 132 -22.54 -6.43 0.28
CA THR A 132 -21.59 -5.68 1.10
C THR A 132 -20.16 -6.15 0.88
N VAL A 133 -19.91 -7.46 0.86
CA VAL A 133 -18.56 -8.03 0.66
C VAL A 133 -17.99 -7.62 -0.70
N ARG A 134 -18.77 -7.79 -1.78
CA ARG A 134 -18.34 -7.51 -3.16
C ARG A 134 -18.07 -6.03 -3.41
N LEU A 135 -18.72 -5.13 -2.70
CA LEU A 135 -18.46 -3.70 -2.82
C LEU A 135 -17.31 -3.24 -1.91
N ILE A 136 -17.37 -3.59 -0.62
CA ILE A 136 -16.47 -3.02 0.39
C ILE A 136 -15.07 -3.64 0.31
N VAL A 137 -14.95 -4.95 0.12
CA VAL A 137 -13.64 -5.62 0.20
C VAL A 137 -12.70 -5.21 -0.94
N PRO A 138 -13.13 -5.22 -2.23
CA PRO A 138 -12.28 -4.75 -3.33
C PRO A 138 -12.00 -3.25 -3.25
N THR A 139 -12.98 -2.44 -2.84
CA THR A 139 -12.77 -1.00 -2.65
C THR A 139 -11.76 -0.76 -1.53
N GLY A 140 -11.87 -1.47 -0.41
CA GLY A 140 -10.91 -1.39 0.69
C GLY A 140 -9.50 -1.81 0.27
N TYR A 141 -9.36 -2.85 -0.54
CA TYR A 141 -8.06 -3.28 -1.08
C TYR A 141 -7.38 -2.15 -1.90
N ALA A 142 -8.13 -1.45 -2.73
CA ALA A 142 -7.59 -0.37 -3.57
C ALA A 142 -7.37 0.95 -2.81
N PHE A 143 -8.25 1.29 -1.88
CA PHE A 143 -8.28 2.61 -1.24
C PHE A 143 -7.71 2.65 0.18
N ASN A 144 -7.63 1.52 0.87
CA ASN A 144 -7.24 1.43 2.29
C ASN A 144 -5.86 0.77 2.46
N LEU A 145 -4.82 1.44 1.95
CA LEU A 145 -3.42 1.01 1.98
C LEU A 145 -2.69 1.49 3.24
N ASP A 146 -3.27 1.27 4.42
CA ASP A 146 -2.75 1.81 5.69
C ASP A 146 -1.32 1.30 5.99
N GLY A 147 -1.05 0.02 5.73
CA GLY A 147 0.29 -0.55 5.91
C GLY A 147 1.34 0.13 5.03
N ALA A 148 0.98 0.47 3.79
CA ALA A 148 1.87 1.22 2.90
C ALA A 148 2.08 2.65 3.41
N ALA A 149 1.04 3.31 3.93
CA ALA A 149 1.15 4.65 4.50
C ALA A 149 2.07 4.67 5.74
N ILE A 150 1.96 3.68 6.65
CA ILE A 150 2.86 3.52 7.80
C ILE A 150 4.30 3.34 7.32
N TYR A 151 4.52 2.42 6.38
CA TYR A 151 5.85 2.16 5.82
C TYR A 151 6.46 3.40 5.16
N LEU A 152 5.73 4.07 4.27
CA LEU A 152 6.24 5.23 3.54
C LEU A 152 6.59 6.39 4.48
N SER A 153 5.75 6.62 5.51
CA SER A 153 5.99 7.67 6.51
C SER A 153 7.27 7.39 7.31
N LEU A 154 7.42 6.17 7.82
CA LEU A 154 8.61 5.76 8.55
C LEU A 154 9.86 5.81 7.67
N ALA A 155 9.78 5.30 6.44
CA ALA A 155 10.89 5.30 5.50
C ALA A 155 11.34 6.71 5.12
N ALA A 156 10.42 7.65 4.88
CA ALA A 156 10.78 9.01 4.51
C ALA A 156 11.46 9.75 5.68
N VAL A 157 10.94 9.61 6.91
CA VAL A 157 11.60 10.19 8.08
C VAL A 157 12.96 9.54 8.32
N TYR A 158 13.08 8.22 8.14
CA TYR A 158 14.34 7.50 8.25
C TYR A 158 15.38 7.98 7.23
N VAL A 159 15.00 8.16 5.95
CA VAL A 159 15.90 8.68 4.91
C VAL A 159 16.34 10.11 5.24
N ALA A 160 15.44 10.96 5.74
CA ALA A 160 15.80 12.29 6.17
C ALA A 160 16.81 12.27 7.32
N GLN A 161 16.62 11.39 8.31
CA GLN A 161 17.58 11.21 9.41
C GLN A 161 18.92 10.67 8.90
N ALA A 162 18.92 9.67 8.01
CA ALA A 162 20.13 9.07 7.44
C ALA A 162 20.94 10.06 6.59
N THR A 163 20.27 11.04 5.97
CA THR A 163 20.90 12.11 5.19
C THR A 163 21.25 13.35 6.03
N ASN A 164 21.12 13.28 7.37
CA ASN A 164 21.28 14.42 8.29
C ASN A 164 20.37 15.62 7.96
N THR A 165 19.24 15.38 7.30
CA THR A 165 18.22 16.39 7.01
C THR A 165 17.31 16.56 8.21
N ARG A 166 17.40 17.70 8.90
CA ARG A 166 16.50 18.03 10.02
C ARG A 166 15.13 18.44 9.50
N LEU A 167 14.14 17.55 9.64
CA LEU A 167 12.74 17.86 9.40
C LEU A 167 12.13 18.55 10.63
N SER A 168 11.74 19.81 10.49
CA SER A 168 10.90 20.49 11.49
C SER A 168 9.52 19.82 11.57
N VAL A 169 8.81 20.01 12.68
CA VAL A 169 7.44 19.46 12.86
C VAL A 169 6.52 19.89 11.72
N GLY A 170 6.61 21.16 11.28
CA GLY A 170 5.84 21.65 10.13
C GLY A 170 6.16 20.91 8.83
N ALA A 171 7.43 20.59 8.59
CA ALA A 171 7.84 19.81 7.43
C ALA A 171 7.37 18.35 7.52
N GLN A 172 7.36 17.76 8.72
CA GLN A 172 6.80 16.42 8.93
C GLN A 172 5.29 16.38 8.65
N ILE A 173 4.54 17.39 9.11
CA ILE A 173 3.11 17.52 8.82
C ILE A 173 2.87 17.73 7.32
N GLY A 174 3.67 18.59 6.67
CA GLY A 174 3.58 18.81 5.22
C GLY A 174 3.87 17.53 4.42
N LEU A 175 4.89 16.78 4.82
CA LEU A 175 5.23 15.47 4.24
C LEU A 175 4.05 14.49 4.37
N LEU A 176 3.46 14.38 5.56
CA LEU A 176 2.28 13.54 5.80
C LEU A 176 1.09 13.97 4.93
N ALA A 177 0.84 15.28 4.80
CA ALA A 177 -0.24 15.79 3.96
C ALA A 177 -0.06 15.41 2.48
N VAL A 178 1.17 15.53 1.95
CA VAL A 178 1.51 15.13 0.57
C VAL A 178 1.36 13.61 0.41
N MET A 179 1.79 12.82 1.39
CA MET A 179 1.64 11.36 1.36
C MET A 179 0.17 10.93 1.38
N LEU A 180 -0.66 11.55 2.22
CA LEU A 180 -2.10 11.30 2.28
C LEU A 180 -2.81 11.67 0.98
N LEU A 181 -2.46 12.83 0.40
CA LEU A 181 -3.01 13.29 -0.87
C LEU A 181 -2.65 12.33 -2.01
N THR A 182 -1.39 11.90 -2.07
CA THR A 182 -0.89 10.97 -3.09
C THR A 182 -1.49 9.57 -2.94
N SER A 183 -1.59 9.07 -1.71
CA SER A 183 -2.11 7.73 -1.41
C SER A 183 -3.56 7.54 -1.85
N LYS A 184 -4.44 8.53 -1.63
CA LYS A 184 -5.84 8.47 -2.06
C LYS A 184 -6.06 8.95 -3.51
N GLY A 185 -5.13 9.75 -4.05
CA GLY A 185 -5.16 10.21 -5.43
C GLY A 185 -4.93 9.11 -6.47
N ALA A 186 -4.11 8.10 -6.16
CA ALA A 186 -3.83 7.00 -7.11
C ALA A 186 -4.94 5.94 -7.18
N ALA A 187 -5.65 5.69 -6.08
CA ALA A 187 -6.73 4.70 -6.01
C ALA A 187 -7.97 5.11 -6.84
N GLY A 188 -8.23 6.43 -6.95
CA GLY A 188 -9.34 6.96 -7.76
C GLY A 188 -9.23 6.66 -9.26
N THR A 189 -8.03 6.38 -9.78
CA THR A 189 -7.82 6.05 -11.20
C THR A 189 -7.88 4.54 -11.50
N ALA A 190 -7.68 3.68 -10.49
CA ALA A 190 -7.74 2.22 -10.67
C ALA A 190 -9.20 1.70 -10.72
N GLY A 191 -10.13 2.33 -9.99
CA GLY A 191 -11.54 1.95 -9.97
C GLY A 191 -12.34 2.30 -11.23
N ALA A 192 -11.85 3.23 -12.07
CA ALA A 192 -12.53 3.65 -13.29
C ALA A 192 -12.31 2.73 -14.51
N GLY A 193 -11.40 1.74 -14.40
CA GLY A 193 -11.01 0.87 -15.50
C GLY A 193 -11.66 -0.51 -15.52
N SER A 194 -12.41 -0.92 -14.49
CA SER A 194 -12.94 -2.28 -14.36
C SER A 194 -14.48 -2.39 -14.46
N SER A 195 -15.17 -1.34 -14.91
CA SER A 195 -16.61 -1.40 -15.22
C SER A 195 -16.87 -1.28 -16.73
N ARG A 196 -16.26 -2.16 -17.51
CA ARG A 196 -16.74 -2.56 -18.84
C ARG A 196 -16.46 -4.04 -19.05
#